data_AF-A0A6A4GRX1-F1
#
_entry.id   AF-A0A6A4GRX1-F1
#
_cell.length_a   1.000
_cell.length_b   1.000
_cell.length_c   1.000
_cell.angle_alpha   90.00
_cell.angle_beta   90.00
_cell.angle_gamma   90.00
#
_symmetry.space_group_name_H-M   'P 1'
#
loop_
_entity.id
_entity.type
_entity.pdbx_description
1 polymer ?
#
loop_
_entity_poly.entity_id
_entity_poly.type
_entity_poly.pdbx_seq_one_letter_code
_entity_poly.pdbx_strand_id
1 'polypeptide(L)'
;TIAELQMAIHSFHHYRKIFLTTNVREHFSIPRMHAMIHYPSLIIDFGAPNGVCSSITESRHITAVKKPWRRSNHYNALSQMLLTNQRLDKLAA
;
A
#
# COMPACT_ATOMS: atom_id res chain seq x y z
N THR A 1 10.35 -0.95 19.32
CA THR A 1 10.66 -2.39 19.53
C THR A 1 9.47 -3.26 19.11
N ILE A 2 9.63 -4.59 18.95
CA ILE A 2 8.50 -5.49 18.58
C ILE A 2 7.39 -5.46 19.65
N ALA A 3 7.77 -5.35 20.93
CA ALA A 3 6.81 -5.21 22.03
C ALA A 3 5.94 -3.96 21.88
N GLU A 4 6.53 -2.80 21.55
CA GLU A 4 5.77 -1.58 21.26
C GLU A 4 4.80 -1.75 20.09
N LEU A 5 5.22 -2.45 19.03
CA LEU A 5 4.35 -2.75 17.89
C LEU A 5 3.14 -3.59 18.30
N GLN A 6 3.35 -4.65 19.09
CA GLN A 6 2.27 -5.49 19.61
C GLN A 6 1.30 -4.69 20.50
N MET A 7 1.83 -3.83 21.40
CA MET A 7 1.01 -2.95 22.22
C MET A 7 0.19 -1.96 21.38
N ALA A 8 0.78 -1.39 20.33
CA ALA A 8 0.10 -0.49 19.42
C ALA A 8 -1.02 -1.20 18.65
N ILE A 9 -0.77 -2.42 18.14
CA ILE A 9 -1.78 -3.24 17.45
C ILE A 9 -2.94 -3.57 18.41
N HIS A 10 -2.64 -3.96 19.65
CA HIS A 10 -3.65 -4.23 20.66
C HIS A 10 -4.50 -2.99 20.97
N SER A 11 -3.85 -1.84 21.19
CA SER A 11 -4.54 -0.56 21.43
C SER A 11 -5.42 -0.17 20.26
N PHE A 12 -4.95 -0.32 19.03
CA PHE A 12 -5.74 -0.08 17.83
C PHE A 12 -6.99 -0.96 17.77
N HIS A 13 -6.87 -2.26 18.03
CA HIS A 13 -8.00 -3.18 18.04
C HIS A 13 -9.01 -2.89 19.15
N HIS A 14 -8.54 -2.41 20.30
CA HIS A 14 -9.38 -1.97 21.41
C HIS A 14 -10.18 -0.72 21.02
N TYR A 15 -9.50 0.36 20.63
CA TYR A 15 -10.15 1.65 20.39
C TYR A 15 -10.97 1.70 19.11
N ARG A 16 -10.61 0.94 18.06
CA ARG A 16 -11.35 0.98 16.78
C ARG A 16 -12.83 0.60 16.92
N LYS A 17 -13.20 -0.13 17.98
CA LYS A 17 -14.60 -0.51 18.26
C LYS A 17 -15.52 0.71 18.34
N ILE A 18 -15.01 1.87 18.75
CA ILE A 18 -15.82 3.11 18.82
C ILE A 18 -16.41 3.51 17.47
N PHE A 19 -15.71 3.23 16.36
CA PHE A 19 -16.19 3.54 15.01
C PHE A 19 -17.32 2.60 14.56
N LEU A 20 -17.37 1.38 15.11
CA LEU A 20 -18.50 0.48 14.93
C LEU A 20 -19.69 0.95 15.76
N THR A 21 -19.46 1.29 17.04
CA THR A 21 -20.55 1.72 17.94
C THR A 21 -21.18 3.06 17.55
N THR A 22 -20.39 3.96 16.96
CA THR A 22 -20.87 5.25 16.43
C THR A 22 -21.43 5.16 15.01
N ASN A 23 -21.47 3.96 14.41
CA ASN A 23 -21.90 3.72 13.03
C ASN A 23 -21.12 4.53 11.96
N VAL A 24 -19.91 5.01 12.29
CA VAL A 24 -19.02 5.64 11.31
C VAL A 24 -18.55 4.61 10.27
N ARG A 25 -18.47 3.33 10.66
CA ARG A 25 -18.07 2.23 9.78
C ARG A 25 -18.77 0.92 10.15
N GLU A 26 -19.15 0.14 9.15
CA GLU A 26 -19.81 -1.16 9.34
C GLU A 26 -18.84 -2.28 9.75
N HIS A 27 -17.67 -2.36 9.13
CA HIS A 27 -16.67 -3.39 9.43
C HIS A 27 -15.22 -2.94 9.14
N PHE A 28 -14.27 -3.68 9.72
CA PHE A 28 -12.83 -3.47 9.55
C PHE A 28 -12.13 -4.56 8.71
N SER A 29 -12.88 -5.29 7.89
CA SER A 29 -12.38 -6.28 6.91
C SER A 29 -11.60 -5.66 5.75
N ILE A 30 -10.66 -4.76 6.06
CA ILE A 30 -9.70 -4.21 5.09
C ILE A 30 -8.44 -5.10 5.14
N PRO A 31 -7.94 -5.58 3.99
CA PRO A 31 -6.74 -6.42 3.93
C PRO A 31 -5.53 -5.84 4.70
N ARG A 32 -5.30 -4.52 4.59
CA ARG A 32 -4.22 -3.84 5.32
C ARG A 32 -4.40 -3.86 6.84
N MET A 33 -5.63 -3.73 7.33
CA MET A 33 -5.87 -3.76 8.77
C MET A 33 -5.76 -5.17 9.33
N HIS A 34 -6.14 -6.18 8.55
CA HIS A 34 -5.92 -7.57 8.90
C HIS A 34 -4.43 -7.92 8.91
N ALA A 35 -3.67 -7.46 7.92
CA ALA A 35 -2.23 -7.74 7.81
C ALA A 35 -1.40 -7.28 9.02
N MET A 36 -1.81 -6.21 9.72
CA MET A 36 -1.04 -5.65 10.83
C MET A 36 -0.77 -6.65 11.95
N ILE A 37 -1.67 -7.59 12.21
CA ILE A 37 -1.48 -8.60 13.27
C ILE A 37 -0.30 -9.55 12.96
N HIS A 38 0.08 -9.68 11.69
CA HIS A 38 1.17 -10.52 11.23
C HIS A 38 2.51 -9.77 11.18
N TYR A 39 2.53 -8.45 11.34
CA TYR A 39 3.78 -7.67 11.26
C TYR A 39 4.83 -8.12 12.27
N PRO A 40 4.51 -8.45 13.54
CA PRO A 40 5.51 -8.95 14.48
C PRO A 40 6.21 -10.21 13.99
N SER A 41 5.46 -11.22 13.53
CA SER A 41 6.05 -12.47 13.01
C SER A 41 6.82 -12.22 11.73
N LEU A 42 6.28 -11.40 10.81
CA LEU A 42 6.96 -11.08 9.55
C LEU A 42 8.29 -10.35 9.78
N ILE A 43 8.37 -9.44 10.76
CA ILE A 43 9.63 -8.77 11.12
C ILE A 43 10.64 -9.78 11.66
N ILE A 44 10.22 -10.72 12.50
CA ILE A 44 11.11 -11.73 13.09
C ILE A 44 11.64 -12.67 12.00
N ASP A 45 10.76 -13.14 11.11
CA ASP A 45 11.10 -14.17 10.13
C ASP A 45 11.82 -13.59 8.90
N PHE A 46 11.49 -12.36 8.48
CA PHE A 46 11.94 -11.78 7.20
C PHE A 46 12.65 -10.42 7.33
N GLY A 47 12.75 -9.86 8.53
CA GLY A 47 13.35 -8.54 8.75
C GLY A 47 12.49 -7.36 8.26
N ALA A 48 11.24 -7.60 7.87
CA ALA A 48 10.32 -6.56 7.39
C ALA A 48 8.86 -6.87 7.77
N PRO A 49 8.04 -5.86 8.11
CA PRO A 49 6.62 -6.07 8.46
C PRO A 49 5.77 -6.55 7.29
N ASN A 50 6.23 -6.36 6.07
CA ASN A 50 5.50 -6.65 4.85
C ASN A 50 6.43 -7.28 3.80
N GLY A 51 6.28 -8.58 3.59
CA GLY A 51 6.78 -9.22 2.37
C GLY A 51 5.92 -8.80 1.20
N VAL A 52 6.33 -7.76 0.45
CA VAL A 52 5.82 -7.41 -0.89
C VAL A 52 4.29 -7.53 -1.07
N CYS A 53 3.50 -6.79 -0.28
CA CYS A 53 2.07 -6.69 -0.56
C CYS A 53 1.88 -6.09 -1.97
N SER A 54 0.92 -6.62 -2.74
CA SER A 54 0.60 -6.11 -4.08
C SER A 54 0.35 -4.61 -4.10
N SER A 55 -0.08 -4.00 -2.99
CA SER A 55 -0.24 -2.54 -2.90
C SER A 55 1.06 -1.75 -3.12
N ILE A 56 2.22 -2.31 -2.75
CA ILE A 56 3.52 -1.66 -2.91
C ILE A 56 3.87 -1.59 -4.40
N THR A 57 3.84 -2.73 -5.08
CA THR A 57 4.11 -2.82 -6.52
C THR A 57 3.02 -2.12 -7.32
N GLU A 58 1.76 -2.19 -6.87
CA GLU A 58 0.62 -1.53 -7.49
C GLU A 58 0.74 0.00 -7.42
N SER A 59 1.28 0.57 -6.34
CA SER A 59 1.50 2.02 -6.24
C SER A 59 2.46 2.52 -7.33
N ARG A 60 3.55 1.80 -7.56
CA ARG A 60 4.52 2.11 -8.63
C ARG A 60 3.96 1.77 -10.01
N HIS A 61 3.20 0.69 -10.14
CA HIS A 61 2.50 0.31 -11.36
C HIS A 61 1.47 1.37 -11.79
N ILE A 62 0.76 2.00 -10.84
CA ILE A 62 -0.14 3.12 -11.15
C ILE A 62 0.63 4.27 -11.80
N THR A 63 1.78 4.65 -11.22
CA THR A 63 2.54 5.80 -11.72
C THR A 63 3.30 5.50 -13.00
N ALA A 64 3.89 4.31 -13.13
CA ALA A 64 4.72 3.94 -14.27
C ALA A 64 3.94 3.33 -15.44
N VAL A 65 2.74 2.78 -15.20
CA VAL A 65 1.95 2.07 -16.22
C VAL A 65 0.57 2.69 -16.38
N LYS A 66 -0.29 2.68 -15.34
CA LYS A 66 -1.69 3.09 -15.51
C LYS A 66 -1.86 4.57 -15.89
N LYS A 67 -1.08 5.48 -15.28
CA LYS A 67 -1.11 6.91 -15.61
C LYS A 67 -0.59 7.18 -17.03
N PRO A 68 0.60 6.69 -17.43
CA PRO A 68 1.08 6.84 -18.81
C PRO A 68 0.17 6.19 -19.85
N TRP A 69 -0.40 5.02 -19.56
CA TRP A 69 -1.37 4.37 -20.44
C TRP A 69 -2.55 5.29 -20.75
N ARG A 70 -3.20 5.83 -19.70
CA ARG A 70 -4.32 6.79 -19.83
C ARG A 70 -3.96 8.08 -20.58
N ARG A 71 -2.67 8.46 -20.61
CA ARG A 71 -2.18 9.65 -21.33
C ARG A 71 -1.86 9.36 -22.79
N SER A 72 -1.56 8.10 -23.13
CA SER A 72 -1.23 7.69 -24.49
C SER A 72 -2.46 7.70 -25.39
N ASN A 73 -2.24 7.71 -26.70
CA ASN A 73 -3.33 7.56 -27.69
C ASN A 73 -3.74 6.08 -27.91
N HIS A 74 -3.24 5.16 -27.10
CA HIS A 74 -3.43 3.70 -27.19
C HIS A 74 -2.94 3.02 -28.49
N TYR A 75 -2.30 3.73 -29.42
CA TYR A 75 -1.67 3.17 -30.62
C TYR A 75 -0.14 3.17 -30.46
N ASN A 76 0.50 2.00 -30.47
CA ASN A 76 1.92 1.86 -30.11
C ASN A 76 2.25 2.53 -28.75
N ALA A 77 1.37 2.34 -27.76
CA ALA A 77 1.40 3.06 -26.49
C ALA A 77 2.67 2.82 -25.66
N LEU A 78 3.31 1.65 -25.78
CA LEU A 78 4.47 1.29 -24.95
C LEU A 78 5.62 2.31 -25.11
N SER A 79 5.96 2.71 -26.34
CA SER A 79 7.02 3.69 -26.58
C SER A 79 6.67 5.07 -25.99
N GLN A 80 5.39 5.48 -26.10
CA GLN A 80 4.89 6.73 -25.52
C GLN A 80 4.96 6.71 -23.98
N MET A 81 4.60 5.58 -23.37
CA MET A 81 4.65 5.39 -21.93
C MET A 81 6.09 5.44 -21.39
N LEU A 82 7.02 4.78 -22.08
CA LEU A 82 8.45 4.80 -21.72
C LEU A 82 9.04 6.21 -21.82
N LEU A 83 8.77 6.93 -22.91
CA LEU A 83 9.20 8.33 -23.08
C LEU A 83 8.60 9.24 -22.00
N THR A 84 7.34 9.02 -21.63
CA THR A 84 6.69 9.78 -20.56
C THR A 84 7.37 9.54 -19.21
N ASN A 85 7.63 8.28 -18.86
CA ASN A 85 8.34 7.94 -17.62
C ASN A 85 9.73 8.56 -17.60
N GLN A 86 10.50 8.44 -18.69
CA GLN A 86 11.83 9.06 -18.80
C GLN A 86 11.80 10.57 -18.59
N ARG A 87 10.80 11.27 -19.14
CA ARG A 87 10.63 12.72 -18.94
C ARG A 87 10.28 13.06 -17.48
N LEU A 88 9.38 12.30 -16.86
CA LEU A 88 9.00 12.50 -15.47
C LEU A 88 10.16 12.25 -14.51
N ASP A 89 10.95 11.20 -14.75
CA ASP A 89 12.13 10.89 -13.94
C ASP A 89 13.18 12.00 -14.03
N LYS A 90 13.38 12.58 -15.22
CA LYS A 90 14.28 13.75 -15.40
C LYS A 90 13.79 15.02 -14.71
N LEU A 91 12.49 15.21 -14.54
CA LEU A 91 11.91 16.37 -13.84
C LEU A 91 11.95 16.22 -12.32
N ALA A 92 12.09 14.99 -11.81
CA ALA A 92 12.12 14.70 -10.39
C ALA A 92 13.55 14.66 -9.80
N ALA A 93 14.58 14.76 -10.65
CA ALA A 93 16.00 14.85 -10.29
C ALA A 93 16.43 16.31 -10.12
#